data_AF-A0A2H0D8Y6-F1
#
_entry.id   AF-A0A2H0D8Y6-F1
#
_cell.length_a   1.000
_cell.length_b   1.000
_cell.length_c   1.000
_cell.angle_alpha   90.00
_cell.angle_beta   90.00
_cell.angle_gamma   90.00
#
_symmetry.space_group_name_H-M   'P 1'
#
loop_
_entity.id
_entity.type
_entity.pdbx_description
1 polymer ?
#
loop_
_entity_poly.entity_id
_entity_poly.type
_entity_poly.pdbx_seq_one_letter_code
_entity_poly.pdbx_strand_id
1 'polypeptide(L)' 'MLQINDNLSIPLSCIELNPMRSQGAGGQNVNKVSSAIHLRFDIKNSLLPEYIIQKL' A
#
# COMPACT_ATOMS: atom_id res chain seq x y z
N MET A 1 -11.40 1.38 6.11
CA MET A 1 -10.24 1.37 7.04
C MET A 1 -9.61 -0.01 6.97
N LEU A 2 -8.29 -0.12 7.01
CA LEU A 2 -7.57 -1.39 7.08
C LEU A 2 -7.44 -1.78 8.56
N GLN A 3 -8.11 -2.84 9.00
CA GLN A 3 -7.97 -3.33 10.37
C GLN A 3 -6.70 -4.18 10.50
N ILE A 4 -5.90 -3.87 11.52
CA ILE A 4 -4.72 -4.66 11.90
C ILE A 4 -5.07 -5.59 13.06
N ASN A 5 -5.81 -5.09 14.05
CA ASN A 5 -6.38 -5.84 15.17
C ASN A 5 -7.60 -5.09 15.76
N ASP A 6 -8.18 -5.61 16.84
CA ASP A 6 -9.38 -5.04 17.49
C ASP A 6 -9.19 -3.59 17.99
N ASN A 7 -7.96 -3.18 18.25
CA ASN A 7 -7.61 -1.88 18.83
C ASN A 7 -6.89 -0.94 17.83
N LEU A 8 -6.56 -1.42 16.63
CA LEU A 8 -5.76 -0.70 15.65
C LEU A 8 -6.37 -0.83 14.26
N SER A 9 -6.80 0.31 13.73
CA SER A 9 -7.24 0.44 12.35
C SER A 9 -6.54 1.61 11.68
N ILE A 10 -6.16 1.40 10.42
CA ILE A 10 -5.47 2.39 9.60
C ILE A 10 -6.48 3.00 8.62
N PRO A 11 -6.61 4.33 8.56
CA PRO A 11 -7.42 4.98 7.54
C PRO A 11 -6.91 4.66 6.13
N LEU A 12 -7.82 4.34 5.20
CA LEU A 12 -7.43 4.05 3.81
C LEU A 12 -6.84 5.28 3.10
N SER A 13 -7.17 6.49 3.57
CA SER A 13 -6.59 7.75 3.07
C SER A 13 -5.07 7.85 3.25
N CYS A 14 -4.48 7.02 4.11
CA CYS A 14 -3.04 6.99 4.35
C CYS A 14 -2.32 5.92 3.51
N ILE A 15 -3.07 5.16 2.73
CA ILE A 15 -2.57 4.08 1.86
C ILE A 15 -2.82 4.52 0.41
N GLU A 16 -1.75 4.81 -0.31
CA GLU A 16 -1.80 5.14 -1.73
C GLU A 16 -1.44 3.89 -2.54
N LEU A 17 -2.36 3.45 -3.39
CA LEU A 17 -2.13 2.36 -4.33
C LEU A 17 -1.98 2.95 -5.72
N ASN A 18 -0.77 2.90 -6.26
CA ASN A 18 -0.46 3.36 -7.60
C ASN A 18 -0.30 2.15 -8.53
N PRO A 19 -1.26 1.90 -9.44
CA PRO A 19 -1.12 0.86 -10.45
C PRO A 19 0.09 1.18 -11.33
N MET A 20 0.93 0.18 -11.59
CA MET A 20 2.04 0.30 -12.51
C MET A 20 2.04 -0.84 -13.51
N ARG A 21 2.76 -0.63 -14.61
CA ARG A 21 3.06 -1.71 -15.55
C ARG A 21 4.21 -2.54 -15.01
N SER A 22 4.04 -3.86 -14.95
CA SER A 22 5.14 -4.77 -14.70
C SER A 22 6.15 -4.66 -15.84
N GLN A 23 7.41 -4.34 -15.55
CA GLN A 23 8.48 -4.40 -16.56
C GLN A 23 8.95 -5.86 -16.72
N GLY A 24 8.92 -6.37 -17.95
CA GLY A 24 9.40 -7.72 -18.29
C GLY A 24 8.98 -8.13 -19.69
N ALA A 25 9.65 -9.15 -20.27
CA ALA A 25 9.28 -9.75 -21.55
C ALA A 25 7.99 -10.59 -21.39
N GLY A 26 6.87 -9.91 -21.18
CA GLY A 26 5.57 -10.54 -21.02
C GLY A 26 4.83 -10.58 -22.36
N GLY A 27 4.12 -11.68 -22.63
CA GLY A 27 3.21 -11.79 -23.78
C GLY A 27 2.06 -10.77 -23.74
N GLN A 28 1.15 -10.83 -24.73
CA GLN A 28 0.08 -9.83 -24.92
C GLN A 28 -0.74 -9.49 -23.66
N ASN A 29 -0.96 -10.44 -22.74
CA ASN A 29 -1.72 -10.21 -21.50
C ASN A 29 -0.96 -9.38 -20.45
N VAL A 30 0.37 -9.47 -20.40
CA VAL A 30 1.22 -8.76 -19.43
C VAL A 30 1.48 -7.31 -19.88
N ASN A 31 1.50 -7.07 -21.20
CA ASN A 31 1.74 -5.73 -21.76
C ASN A 31 0.51 -4.81 -21.73
N LYS A 32 -0.70 -5.36 -21.58
CA LYS A 32 -1.96 -4.60 -21.62
C LYS A 32 -2.61 -4.34 -20.26
N VAL A 33 -2.25 -5.08 -19.22
CA VAL A 33 -2.86 -4.94 -17.90
C VAL A 33 -1.80 -4.47 -16.90
N SER A 34 -2.10 -3.40 -16.16
CA SER A 34 -1.29 -2.95 -15.02
C SER A 34 -1.41 -3.96 -13.88
N SER A 35 -0.65 -5.06 -13.98
CA SER A 35 -0.66 -6.18 -13.03
C SER A 35 0.21 -5.93 -11.79
N ALA A 36 0.99 -4.86 -11.77
CA ALA A 36 1.84 -4.48 -10.64
C ALA A 36 1.26 -3.26 -9.90
N ILE A 37 1.49 -3.18 -8.59
CA ILE A 37 0.99 -2.09 -7.74
C ILE A 37 2.14 -1.57 -6.87
N HIS A 38 2.37 -0.26 -6.89
CA HIS A 38 3.18 0.40 -5.87
C HIS A 38 2.25 0.80 -4.73
N LEU A 39 2.42 0.16 -3.59
CA LEU A 39 1.77 0.55 -2.34
C LEU A 39 2.70 1.50 -1.61
N ARG A 40 2.22 2.72 -1.35
CA ARG A 40 2.89 3.69 -0.47
C ARG A 40 2.04 3.87 0.78
N PHE A 41 2.69 3.78 1.93
CA PHE A 41 2.04 4.00 3.21
C PHE A 41 2.65 5.21 3.89
N ASP A 42 1.81 6.22 4.19
CA ASP A 42 2.25 7.41 4.89
C ASP A 42 2.11 7.22 6.40
N ILE A 43 3.22 6.81 7.02
CA ILE A 43 3.30 6.59 8.47
C ILE A 43 2.98 7.87 9.25
N LYS A 44 3.38 9.06 8.75
CA LYS A 44 3.20 10.33 9.47
C LYS A 44 1.73 10.74 9.52
N ASN A 45 0.99 10.53 8.44
CA ASN A 45 -0.43 10.88 8.36
C ASN A 45 -1.37 9.78 8.87
N SER A 46 -0.84 8.59 9.17
CA SER A 46 -1.65 7.42 9.59
C SER A 46 -2.16 7.45 11.02
N LEU A 47 -1.84 8.48 11.81
CA LEU A 47 -2.24 8.63 13.22
C LEU A 47 -1.89 7.40 14.08
N LEU A 48 -0.82 6.70 13.71
CA LEU A 48 -0.36 5.52 14.44
C LEU A 48 0.12 5.90 15.84
N PRO A 49 -0.14 5.04 16.85
CA PRO A 49 0.46 5.19 18.16
C PRO A 49 1.99 5.22 18.09
N GLU A 50 2.62 6.02 18.94
CA GLU A 50 4.07 6.27 18.94
C GLU A 50 4.89 4.98 19.14
N TYR A 51 4.38 4.02 19.92
CA TYR A 51 5.01 2.71 20.12
C TYR A 51 5.08 1.85 18.85
N ILE A 52 4.20 2.09 17.88
CA ILE A 52 4.21 1.42 16.57
C ILE A 52 5.22 2.11 15.66
N ILE A 53 5.22 3.45 15.65
CA ILE A 53 6.14 4.25 14.83
C ILE A 53 7.60 3.93 15.16
N GLN A 54 7.92 3.73 16.44
CA GLN A 54 9.28 3.35 16.88
C GLN A 54 9.77 1.98 16.37
N LYS A 55 8.87 1.13 15.87
CA LYS A 55 9.19 -0.23 15.38
C LYS A 55 9.29 -0.33 13.86
N LEU A 56 8.99 0.75 13.13
CA LEU A 56 9.01 0.84 11.67
C LEU A 56 10.32 1.48 11.19
#